data_AF-A0A963XN36-F1
#
_entry.id   AF-A0A963XN36-F1
#
_cell.length_a   1.000
_cell.length_b   1.000
_cell.length_c   1.000
_cell.angle_alpha   90.00
_cell.angle_beta   90.00
_cell.angle_gamma   90.00
#
_symmetry.space_group_name_H-M   'P 1'
#
loop_
_entity.id
_entity.type
_entity.pdbx_description
1 polymer ?
#
loop_
_entity_poly.entity_id
_entity_poly.type
_entity_poly.pdbx_seq_one_letter_code
_entity_poly.pdbx_strand_id
1 'polypeptide(L)'
;LKAFFQDPAGLVRNLAAFGLLLGAAWLTREGIRAAEAYEARPAARRPAFPRKIAGTALTGAGLALGAWGGDTLAPMLMGLTGAVLHHLAFGSDPLRDKGMEGVDTFQQDRVGRIVAEGEGYLREMYAAAQRTGDRMIVARIDRFSVTARALFRTVEEDPRDLTAARRYLGVYLMGARDATIKFADLWMRARDPGARAAYEALLDDLEQNFSRRTTALLADNRSDLDIEIDVLRDRLKREGVPLPADPSGE
;
A
#
# COMPACT_ATOMS: atom_id res chain seq x y z
N LEU A 1 -1.82 23.40 -43.54
CA LEU A 1 -1.90 22.35 -44.59
C LEU A 1 -0.54 22.13 -45.27
N LYS A 2 0.51 21.76 -44.52
CA LYS A 2 1.83 21.37 -45.09
C LYS A 2 2.10 19.86 -45.01
N ALA A 3 1.34 19.09 -44.21
CA ALA A 3 1.63 17.67 -43.95
C ALA A 3 1.47 16.76 -45.18
N PHE A 4 0.55 17.07 -46.10
CA PHE A 4 0.23 16.21 -47.24
C PHE A 4 1.08 16.47 -48.50
N PHE A 5 1.96 17.48 -48.48
CA PHE A 5 2.81 17.86 -49.61
C PHE A 5 4.31 17.79 -49.29
N GLN A 6 4.70 16.99 -48.29
CA GLN A 6 6.12 16.74 -47.97
C GLN A 6 6.61 15.43 -48.57
N ASP A 7 7.90 15.37 -48.85
CA ASP A 7 8.61 14.11 -49.10
C ASP A 7 8.40 13.14 -47.92
N PRO A 8 8.30 11.81 -48.12
CA PRO A 8 7.93 10.86 -47.08
C PRO A 8 8.75 10.97 -45.79
N ALA A 9 10.03 11.35 -45.89
CA ALA A 9 10.88 11.59 -44.73
C ALA A 9 10.40 12.75 -43.84
N GLY A 10 9.84 13.81 -44.42
CA GLY A 10 9.26 14.94 -43.69
C GLY A 10 7.97 14.56 -42.96
N LEU A 11 7.11 13.76 -43.61
CA LEU A 11 5.88 13.25 -42.99
C LEU A 11 6.20 12.36 -41.77
N VAL A 12 7.13 11.41 -41.92
CA VAL A 12 7.57 10.53 -40.81
C VAL A 12 8.12 11.36 -39.64
N ARG A 13 8.91 12.40 -39.91
CA ARG A 13 9.45 13.29 -38.88
C ARG A 13 8.34 14.02 -38.12
N ASN A 14 7.36 14.58 -38.82
CA ASN A 14 6.24 15.27 -38.17
C ASN A 14 5.39 14.32 -37.33
N LEU A 15 5.16 13.09 -37.81
CA LEU A 15 4.47 12.06 -37.03
C LEU A 15 5.25 11.66 -35.78
N ALA A 16 6.58 11.53 -35.89
CA ALA A 16 7.45 11.27 -34.74
C ALA A 16 7.41 12.43 -33.72
N ALA A 17 7.51 13.68 -34.19
CA ALA A 17 7.41 14.87 -33.34
C ALA A 17 6.05 14.92 -32.62
N PHE A 18 4.97 14.65 -33.34
CA PHE A 18 3.62 14.56 -32.76
C PHE A 18 3.52 13.43 -31.72
N GLY A 19 4.08 12.25 -32.01
CA GLY A 19 4.13 11.14 -31.07
C GLY A 19 4.88 11.48 -29.78
N LEU A 20 6.01 12.21 -29.87
CA LEU A 20 6.74 12.70 -28.70
C LEU A 20 5.89 13.66 -27.87
N LEU A 21 5.15 14.58 -28.50
CA LEU A 21 4.28 15.53 -27.80
C LEU A 21 3.07 14.87 -27.14
N LEU A 22 2.45 13.88 -27.79
CA LEU A 22 1.40 13.07 -27.17
C LEU A 22 1.93 12.26 -25.98
N GLY A 23 3.11 11.65 -26.14
CA GLY A 23 3.79 10.95 -25.05
C GLY A 23 4.10 11.87 -23.87
N ALA A 24 4.56 13.10 -24.17
CA ALA A 24 4.80 14.13 -23.15
C ALA A 24 3.52 14.47 -22.39
N ALA A 25 2.42 14.78 -23.10
CA ALA A 25 1.14 15.12 -22.49
C ALA A 25 0.59 13.97 -21.61
N TRP A 26 0.71 12.74 -22.09
CA TRP A 26 0.28 11.55 -21.33
C TRP A 26 1.11 11.36 -20.06
N LEU A 27 2.45 11.44 -20.15
CA LEU A 27 3.33 11.34 -18.98
C LEU A 27 3.08 12.45 -17.97
N THR A 28 2.89 13.69 -18.43
CA THR A 28 2.62 14.83 -17.55
C THR A 28 1.29 14.64 -16.80
N ARG A 29 0.23 14.19 -17.47
CA ARG A 29 -1.05 13.87 -16.81
C ARG A 29 -0.89 12.83 -15.71
N GLU A 30 -0.16 11.75 -15.99
CA GLU A 30 0.04 10.67 -15.02
C GLU A 30 1.01 11.09 -13.89
N GLY A 31 1.98 11.96 -14.20
CA GLY A 31 2.87 12.57 -13.22
C GLY A 31 2.15 13.51 -12.26
N ILE A 32 1.17 14.28 -12.74
CA ILE A 32 0.32 15.13 -11.88
C ILE A 32 -0.48 14.25 -10.90
N ARG A 33 -1.15 13.20 -11.40
CA ARG A 33 -1.90 12.26 -10.55
C ARG A 33 -1.03 11.58 -9.50
N ALA A 34 0.18 11.16 -9.89
CA ALA A 34 1.13 10.55 -8.98
C ALA A 34 1.61 11.54 -7.91
N ALA A 35 1.85 12.79 -8.28
CA ALA A 35 2.22 13.85 -7.35
C ALA A 35 1.07 14.20 -6.39
N GLU A 36 -0.17 14.29 -6.87
CA GLU A 36 -1.35 14.49 -6.00
C GLU A 36 -1.53 13.35 -5.01
N ALA A 37 -1.38 12.10 -5.45
CA ALA A 37 -1.47 10.93 -4.58
C ALA A 37 -0.33 10.89 -3.53
N TYR A 38 0.86 11.36 -3.90
CA TYR A 38 1.99 11.54 -2.98
C TYR A 38 1.70 12.66 -1.98
N GLU A 39 1.18 13.80 -2.44
CA GLU A 39 0.90 14.95 -1.57
C GLU A 39 -0.23 14.72 -0.57
N ALA A 40 -1.27 14.00 -0.98
CA ALA A 40 -2.42 13.67 -0.13
C ALA A 40 -2.08 12.80 1.10
N ARG A 41 -0.87 12.21 1.15
CA ARG A 41 -0.46 11.30 2.22
C ARG A 41 0.62 11.94 3.11
N PRO A 42 0.53 11.81 4.45
CA PRO A 42 1.59 12.26 5.37
C PRO A 42 2.90 11.48 5.18
N ALA A 43 2.79 10.18 4.88
CA ALA A 43 3.89 9.28 4.59
C ALA A 43 3.74 8.66 3.20
N ALA A 44 4.72 8.86 2.32
CA ALA A 44 4.68 8.36 0.95
C ALA A 44 6.08 8.15 0.36
N ARG A 45 6.22 7.08 -0.42
CA ARG A 45 7.41 6.84 -1.26
C ARG A 45 7.35 7.70 -2.52
N ARG A 46 8.50 8.17 -2.99
CA ARG A 46 8.61 8.89 -4.26
C ARG A 46 8.12 8.02 -5.43
N PRO A 47 7.54 8.60 -6.48
CA PRO A 47 7.21 7.88 -7.70
C PRO A 47 8.45 7.15 -8.27
N ALA A 48 8.26 5.90 -8.73
CA ALA A 48 9.35 5.08 -9.27
C ALA A 48 9.98 5.66 -10.55
N PHE A 49 9.23 6.48 -11.29
CA PHE A 49 9.68 7.15 -12.50
C PHE A 49 9.20 8.61 -12.52
N PRO A 50 10.09 9.60 -12.72
CA PRO A 50 9.74 11.03 -12.69
C PRO A 50 9.09 11.45 -14.01
N ARG A 51 7.76 11.28 -14.08
CA ARG A 51 6.98 11.42 -15.32
C ARG A 51 6.90 12.87 -15.82
N LYS A 52 6.82 13.87 -14.95
CA LYS A 52 6.80 15.30 -15.35
C LYS A 52 8.15 15.75 -15.90
N ILE A 53 9.26 15.26 -15.34
CA ILE A 53 10.61 15.50 -15.87
C ILE A 53 10.75 14.84 -17.25
N ALA A 54 10.31 13.59 -17.39
CA ALA A 54 10.30 12.92 -18.69
C ALA A 54 9.40 13.64 -19.72
N GLY A 55 8.23 14.11 -19.31
CA GLY A 55 7.33 14.92 -20.14
C GLY A 55 7.96 16.24 -20.59
N THR A 56 8.75 16.87 -19.72
CA THR A 56 9.54 18.07 -20.06
C THR A 56 10.57 17.79 -21.14
N ALA A 57 11.33 16.70 -21.00
CA ALA A 57 12.31 16.28 -22.00
C ALA A 57 11.66 15.93 -23.35
N LEU A 58 10.55 15.19 -23.34
CA LEU A 58 9.80 14.83 -24.55
C LEU A 58 9.17 16.06 -25.23
N THR A 59 8.71 17.05 -24.47
CA THR A 59 8.18 18.30 -25.02
C THR A 59 9.27 19.05 -25.80
N GLY A 60 10.45 19.20 -25.21
CA GLY A 60 11.59 19.83 -25.88
C GLY A 60 12.03 19.05 -27.11
N ALA A 61 12.14 17.73 -27.01
CA ALA A 61 12.52 16.87 -28.13
C ALA A 61 11.48 16.92 -29.27
N GLY A 62 10.19 16.88 -28.96
CA GLY A 62 9.11 16.96 -29.94
C GLY A 62 9.09 18.28 -30.69
N LEU A 63 9.27 19.41 -29.98
CA LEU A 63 9.32 20.73 -30.61
C LEU A 63 10.58 20.93 -31.45
N ALA A 64 11.75 20.50 -30.97
CA ALA A 64 12.98 20.54 -31.74
C ALA A 64 12.87 19.68 -33.02
N LEU A 65 12.33 18.47 -32.91
CA LEU A 65 12.16 17.57 -34.04
C LEU A 65 11.16 18.13 -35.07
N GLY A 66 10.06 18.74 -34.61
CA GLY A 66 9.06 19.36 -35.47
C GLY A 66 9.56 20.64 -36.18
N ALA A 67 10.48 21.37 -35.57
CA ALA A 67 11.09 22.57 -36.15
C ALA A 67 12.27 22.27 -37.10
N TRP A 68 12.74 21.02 -37.15
CA TRP A 68 13.92 20.64 -37.91
C TRP A 68 13.74 20.81 -39.42
N GLY A 69 14.54 21.68 -40.04
CA GLY A 69 14.33 22.07 -41.44
C GLY A 69 15.54 22.63 -42.19
N GLY A 70 16.77 22.48 -41.67
CA GLY A 70 18.01 22.87 -42.35
C GLY A 70 18.91 23.80 -41.51
N ASP A 71 18.31 24.65 -40.66
CA ASP A 71 19.01 25.36 -39.59
C ASP A 71 18.91 24.58 -38.27
N THR A 72 19.95 24.63 -37.45
CA THR A 72 20.02 23.94 -36.15
C THR A 72 19.68 24.86 -34.98
N LEU A 73 19.83 26.18 -35.13
CA LEU A 73 19.57 27.13 -34.07
C LEU A 73 18.08 27.21 -33.73
N ALA A 74 17.21 27.37 -34.74
CA ALA A 74 15.77 27.46 -34.52
C ALA A 74 15.17 26.21 -33.81
N PRO A 75 15.48 24.96 -34.20
CA PRO A 75 15.07 23.76 -33.46
C PRO A 75 15.54 23.71 -32.01
N MET A 76 16.81 24.07 -31.75
CA MET A 76 17.35 24.09 -30.39
C MET A 76 16.62 25.11 -29.52
N LEU A 77 16.40 26.32 -30.02
CA LEU A 77 15.68 27.37 -29.30
C LEU A 77 14.23 26.97 -29.01
N MET A 78 13.54 26.36 -29.98
CA MET A 78 12.15 25.90 -29.80
C MET A 78 12.06 24.74 -28.81
N GLY A 79 13.00 23.78 -28.88
CA GLY A 79 13.08 22.68 -27.93
C GLY A 79 13.39 23.16 -26.51
N LEU A 80 14.37 24.03 -26.35
CA LEU A 80 14.74 24.60 -25.05
C LEU A 80 13.59 25.42 -24.46
N THR A 81 13.02 26.32 -25.25
CA THR A 81 11.89 27.17 -24.81
C THR A 81 10.71 26.31 -24.40
N GLY A 82 10.38 25.28 -25.19
CA GLY A 82 9.31 24.34 -24.88
C GLY A 82 9.54 23.55 -23.60
N ALA A 83 10.76 23.04 -23.39
CA ALA A 83 11.12 22.36 -22.15
C ALA A 83 11.03 23.29 -20.95
N VAL A 84 11.57 24.52 -21.05
CA VAL A 84 11.51 25.51 -19.97
C VAL A 84 10.06 25.86 -19.63
N LEU A 85 9.23 26.19 -20.62
CA LEU A 85 7.82 26.52 -20.39
C LEU A 85 7.05 25.35 -19.81
N HIS A 86 7.28 24.13 -20.28
CA HIS A 86 6.66 22.94 -19.73
C HIS A 86 7.09 22.70 -18.28
N HIS A 87 8.38 22.83 -17.98
CA HIS A 87 8.89 22.68 -16.61
C HIS A 87 8.27 23.72 -15.67
N LEU A 88 8.21 24.98 -16.09
CA LEU A 88 7.60 26.06 -15.30
C LEU A 88 6.09 25.85 -15.08
N ALA A 89 5.38 25.31 -16.07
CA ALA A 89 3.94 25.07 -15.98
C ALA A 89 3.58 23.88 -15.06
N PHE A 90 4.37 22.81 -15.06
CA PHE A 90 4.00 21.54 -14.39
C PHE A 90 4.89 21.15 -13.20
N GLY A 91 6.05 21.78 -13.07
CA GLY A 91 7.05 21.50 -12.04
C GLY A 91 7.77 20.16 -12.23
N SER A 92 8.53 19.77 -11.20
CA SER A 92 9.17 18.45 -11.09
C SER A 92 8.30 17.46 -10.31
N ASP A 93 8.54 16.17 -10.52
CA ASP A 93 8.00 15.11 -9.67
C ASP A 93 8.65 15.14 -8.27
N PRO A 94 7.97 14.69 -7.21
CA PRO A 94 8.61 14.45 -5.91
C PRO A 94 9.78 13.45 -6.05
N LEU A 95 10.98 13.83 -5.63
CA LEU A 95 12.20 13.02 -5.79
C LEU A 95 12.69 12.35 -4.51
N ARG A 96 12.03 12.60 -3.38
CA ARG A 96 12.39 12.04 -2.07
C ARG A 96 11.19 11.40 -1.40
N ASP A 97 11.45 10.44 -0.53
CA ASP A 97 10.42 9.87 0.32
C ASP A 97 10.11 10.90 1.43
N LYS A 98 8.84 11.02 1.84
CA LYS A 98 8.43 11.94 2.92
C LYS A 98 7.70 11.19 4.03
N GLY A 99 7.84 11.67 5.26
CA GLY A 99 7.16 11.10 6.44
C GLY A 99 7.61 9.68 6.79
N MET A 100 8.82 9.29 6.37
CA MET A 100 9.39 7.95 6.57
C MET A 100 10.64 7.95 7.47
N GLU A 101 10.97 9.08 8.12
CA GLU A 101 12.11 9.17 9.04
C GLU A 101 11.76 8.58 10.41
N GLY A 102 12.54 7.60 10.88
CA GLY A 102 12.36 6.95 12.19
C GLY A 102 11.57 5.62 12.19
N VAL A 103 10.99 5.21 11.05
CA VAL A 103 10.35 3.90 10.90
C VAL A 103 11.32 2.94 10.22
N ASP A 104 11.65 1.82 10.86
CA ASP A 104 12.40 0.72 10.23
C ASP A 104 11.55 0.15 9.08
N THR A 105 11.73 0.70 7.89
CA THR A 105 10.97 0.41 6.67
C THR A 105 11.04 -1.07 6.29
N PHE A 106 12.11 -1.76 6.70
CA PHE A 106 12.23 -3.20 6.55
C PHE A 106 11.25 -3.97 7.45
N GLN A 107 10.95 -3.48 8.66
CA GLN A 107 9.98 -4.11 9.56
C GLN A 107 8.57 -3.94 9.03
N GLN A 108 8.20 -2.73 8.59
CA GLN A 108 6.88 -2.50 8.01
C GLN A 108 6.67 -3.29 6.70
N ASP A 109 7.67 -3.32 5.82
CA ASP A 109 7.60 -4.16 4.61
C ASP A 109 7.49 -5.65 4.95
N ARG A 110 8.12 -6.10 6.05
CA ARG A 110 8.01 -7.49 6.52
C ARG A 110 6.63 -7.79 7.10
N VAL A 111 6.07 -6.88 7.91
CA VAL A 111 4.69 -6.99 8.44
C VAL A 111 3.70 -7.06 7.29
N GLY A 112 3.76 -6.12 6.35
CA GLY A 112 2.85 -6.09 5.20
C GLY A 112 2.88 -7.36 4.37
N ARG A 113 4.07 -7.96 4.15
CA ARG A 113 4.17 -9.26 3.46
C ARG A 113 3.48 -10.40 4.23
N ILE A 114 3.66 -10.47 5.54
CA ILE A 114 3.07 -11.54 6.37
C ILE A 114 1.56 -11.37 6.49
N VAL A 115 1.07 -10.12 6.63
CA VAL A 115 -0.37 -9.83 6.64
C VAL A 115 -1.00 -10.17 5.29
N ALA A 116 -0.35 -9.84 4.17
CA ALA A 116 -0.83 -10.20 2.84
C ALA A 116 -0.92 -11.72 2.64
N GLU A 117 0.02 -12.49 3.19
CA GLU A 117 -0.04 -13.96 3.21
C GLU A 117 -1.24 -14.45 4.04
N GLY A 118 -1.45 -13.87 5.23
CA GLY A 118 -2.61 -14.14 6.08
C GLY A 118 -3.96 -13.88 5.40
N GLU A 119 -4.11 -12.74 4.72
CA GLU A 119 -5.29 -12.44 3.88
C GLU A 119 -5.44 -13.41 2.70
N GLY A 120 -4.32 -13.96 2.19
CA GLY A 120 -4.33 -15.07 1.24
C GLY A 120 -5.05 -16.30 1.82
N TYR A 121 -4.67 -16.74 3.02
CA TYR A 121 -5.30 -17.87 3.69
C TYR A 121 -6.79 -17.65 3.96
N LEU A 122 -7.20 -16.45 4.41
CA LEU A 122 -8.62 -16.13 4.62
C LEU A 122 -9.45 -16.20 3.33
N ARG A 123 -8.89 -15.72 2.20
CA ARG A 123 -9.55 -15.82 0.89
C ARG A 123 -9.68 -17.28 0.43
N GLU A 124 -8.65 -18.09 0.62
CA GLU A 124 -8.67 -19.52 0.31
C GLU A 124 -9.70 -20.27 1.18
N MET A 125 -9.81 -19.92 2.47
CA MET A 125 -10.85 -20.42 3.37
C MET A 125 -12.26 -20.09 2.87
N TYR A 126 -12.51 -18.82 2.54
CA TYR A 126 -13.81 -18.38 2.03
C TYR A 126 -14.18 -19.11 0.72
N ALA A 127 -13.23 -19.24 -0.21
CA ALA A 127 -13.43 -19.97 -1.46
C ALA A 127 -13.74 -21.46 -1.21
N ALA A 128 -13.02 -22.10 -0.27
CA ALA A 128 -13.28 -23.48 0.09
C ALA A 128 -14.66 -23.68 0.75
N ALA A 129 -15.08 -22.77 1.64
CA ALA A 129 -16.41 -22.84 2.25
C ALA A 129 -17.55 -22.64 1.24
N GLN A 130 -17.40 -21.77 0.25
CA GLN A 130 -18.44 -21.61 -0.78
C GLN A 130 -18.74 -22.92 -1.51
N ARG A 131 -17.75 -23.80 -1.70
CA ARG A 131 -17.95 -25.13 -2.30
C ARG A 131 -18.92 -26.01 -1.51
N THR A 132 -19.08 -25.78 -0.21
CA THR A 132 -19.99 -26.56 0.64
C THR A 132 -21.47 -26.29 0.34
N GLY A 133 -21.78 -25.12 -0.23
CA GLY A 133 -23.16 -24.62 -0.39
C GLY A 133 -23.87 -24.28 0.93
N ASP A 134 -23.17 -24.34 2.07
CA ASP A 134 -23.75 -24.05 3.39
C ASP A 134 -23.50 -22.57 3.78
N ARG A 135 -24.57 -21.78 3.82
CA ARG A 135 -24.50 -20.35 4.18
C ARG A 135 -24.03 -20.12 5.61
N MET A 136 -24.29 -21.05 6.54
CA MET A 136 -23.87 -20.91 7.93
C MET A 136 -22.36 -21.08 8.09
N ILE A 137 -21.76 -21.99 7.33
CA ILE A 137 -20.31 -22.17 7.31
C ILE A 137 -19.63 -20.94 6.72
N VAL A 138 -20.12 -20.41 5.60
CA VAL A 138 -19.60 -19.18 5.01
C VAL A 138 -19.66 -18.03 6.02
N ALA A 139 -20.80 -17.85 6.69
CA ALA A 139 -20.95 -16.83 7.73
C ALA A 139 -20.03 -17.06 8.95
N ARG A 140 -19.69 -18.30 9.30
CA ARG A 140 -18.71 -18.60 10.38
C ARG A 140 -17.31 -18.16 9.97
N ILE A 141 -16.91 -18.42 8.72
CA ILE A 141 -15.60 -17.96 8.21
C ILE A 141 -15.54 -16.44 8.11
N ASP A 142 -16.62 -15.76 7.72
CA ASP A 142 -16.65 -14.30 7.70
C ASP A 142 -16.46 -13.71 9.11
N ARG A 143 -17.11 -14.30 10.13
CA ARG A 143 -16.90 -13.90 11.53
C ARG A 143 -15.47 -14.12 11.98
N PHE A 144 -14.90 -15.29 11.70
CA PHE A 144 -13.49 -15.56 12.01
C PHE A 144 -12.55 -14.58 11.29
N SER A 145 -12.83 -14.25 10.03
CA SER A 145 -12.04 -13.32 9.23
C SER A 145 -12.04 -11.91 9.84
N VAL A 146 -13.16 -11.45 10.41
CA VAL A 146 -13.21 -10.18 11.15
C VAL A 146 -12.27 -10.21 12.36
N THR A 147 -12.29 -11.30 13.14
CA THR A 147 -11.40 -11.48 14.30
C THR A 147 -9.93 -11.54 13.88
N ALA A 148 -9.60 -12.26 12.80
CA ALA A 148 -8.23 -12.32 12.29
C ALA A 148 -7.74 -10.96 11.79
N ARG A 149 -8.59 -10.19 11.09
CA ARG A 149 -8.26 -8.83 10.62
C ARG A 149 -8.06 -7.83 11.75
N ALA A 150 -8.69 -8.03 12.92
CA ALA A 150 -8.39 -7.22 14.09
C ALA A 150 -6.94 -7.43 14.56
N LEU A 151 -6.46 -8.68 14.59
CA LEU A 151 -5.07 -8.99 14.88
C LEU A 151 -4.12 -8.43 13.81
N PHE A 152 -4.50 -8.49 12.52
CA PHE A 152 -3.68 -7.95 11.43
C PHE A 152 -3.44 -6.45 11.63
N ARG A 153 -4.52 -5.68 11.85
CA ARG A 153 -4.43 -4.23 12.09
C ARG A 153 -3.57 -3.90 13.31
N THR A 154 -3.73 -4.65 14.41
CA THR A 154 -2.93 -4.42 15.63
C THR A 154 -1.43 -4.56 15.33
N VAL A 155 -1.03 -5.56 14.53
CA VAL A 155 0.37 -5.78 14.15
C VAL A 155 0.85 -4.79 13.07
N GLU A 156 -0.04 -4.28 12.22
CA GLU A 156 0.28 -3.21 11.28
C GLU A 156 0.49 -1.86 11.99
N GLU A 157 -0.28 -1.60 13.03
CA GLU A 157 -0.15 -0.43 13.90
C GLU A 157 1.14 -0.47 14.72
N ASP A 158 1.53 -1.64 15.25
CA ASP A 158 2.82 -1.86 15.90
C ASP A 158 3.63 -3.04 15.32
N PRO A 159 4.62 -2.78 14.44
CA PRO A 159 5.46 -3.82 13.85
C PRO A 159 6.28 -4.65 14.85
N ARG A 160 6.46 -4.19 16.09
CA ARG A 160 7.20 -4.92 17.14
C ARG A 160 6.43 -6.17 17.56
N ASP A 161 5.09 -6.11 17.52
CA ASP A 161 4.17 -7.20 17.89
C ASP A 161 4.23 -8.40 16.93
N LEU A 162 4.80 -8.21 15.74
CA LEU A 162 4.89 -9.26 14.72
C LEU A 162 5.53 -10.54 15.26
N THR A 163 6.52 -10.44 16.14
CA THR A 163 7.17 -11.64 16.70
C THR A 163 6.21 -12.47 17.54
N ALA A 164 5.36 -11.82 18.35
CA ALA A 164 4.36 -12.48 19.18
C ALA A 164 3.16 -13.02 18.37
N ALA A 165 2.83 -12.36 17.25
CA ALA A 165 1.71 -12.70 16.38
C ALA A 165 2.06 -13.66 15.23
N ARG A 166 3.34 -13.85 14.88
CA ARG A 166 3.80 -14.59 13.68
C ARG A 166 3.14 -15.97 13.52
N ARG A 167 3.01 -16.74 14.60
CA ARG A 167 2.41 -18.08 14.57
C ARG A 167 0.93 -18.05 14.18
N TYR A 168 0.22 -16.99 14.57
CA TYR A 168 -1.18 -16.78 14.24
C TYR A 168 -1.35 -16.43 12.76
N LEU A 169 -0.55 -15.47 12.28
CA LEU A 169 -0.59 -14.99 10.89
C LEU A 169 -0.17 -16.05 9.86
N GLY A 170 0.73 -16.96 10.23
CA GLY A 170 1.22 -18.04 9.36
C GLY A 170 0.59 -19.39 9.68
N VAL A 171 1.17 -20.10 10.65
CA VAL A 171 0.89 -21.52 10.91
C VAL A 171 -0.58 -21.79 11.22
N TYR A 172 -1.23 -20.96 12.04
CA TYR A 172 -2.63 -21.19 12.42
C TYR A 172 -3.60 -20.89 11.29
N LEU A 173 -3.41 -19.82 10.51
CA LEU A 173 -4.25 -19.54 9.35
C LEU A 173 -4.04 -20.55 8.23
N MET A 174 -2.81 -20.98 7.98
CA MET A 174 -2.51 -22.05 7.03
C MET A 174 -3.21 -23.37 7.45
N GLY A 175 -3.13 -23.73 8.73
CA GLY A 175 -3.83 -24.90 9.27
C GLY A 175 -5.35 -24.79 9.20
N ALA A 176 -5.90 -23.60 9.49
CA ALA A 176 -7.34 -23.32 9.39
C ALA A 176 -7.83 -23.44 7.94
N ARG A 177 -7.05 -22.94 6.97
CA ARG A 177 -7.30 -23.16 5.55
C ARG A 177 -7.31 -24.64 5.20
N ASP A 178 -6.28 -25.39 5.57
CA ASP A 178 -6.19 -26.80 5.24
C ASP A 178 -7.35 -27.61 5.83
N ALA A 179 -7.75 -27.28 7.07
CA ALA A 179 -8.93 -27.85 7.70
C ALA A 179 -10.21 -27.50 6.94
N THR A 180 -10.35 -26.26 6.47
CA THR A 180 -11.51 -25.80 5.69
C THR A 180 -11.62 -26.54 4.36
N ILE A 181 -10.50 -26.75 3.66
CA ILE A 181 -10.47 -27.50 2.40
C ILE A 181 -10.89 -28.96 2.64
N LYS A 182 -10.31 -29.61 3.66
CA LYS A 182 -10.65 -30.99 4.03
C LYS A 182 -12.12 -31.14 4.45
N PHE A 183 -12.62 -30.20 5.27
CA PHE A 183 -14.02 -30.17 5.66
C PHE A 183 -14.94 -30.05 4.43
N ALA A 184 -14.65 -29.12 3.52
CA ALA A 184 -15.45 -28.92 2.33
C ALA A 184 -15.48 -30.18 1.43
N ASP A 185 -14.35 -30.87 1.29
CA ASP A 185 -14.27 -32.10 0.51
C ASP A 185 -15.08 -33.24 1.14
N LEU A 186 -15.01 -33.41 2.47
CA LEU A 186 -15.82 -34.40 3.20
C LEU A 186 -17.32 -34.07 3.12
N TRP A 187 -17.68 -32.81 3.28
CA TRP A 187 -19.06 -32.34 3.22
C TRP A 187 -19.68 -32.59 1.86
N MET A 188 -18.92 -32.37 0.77
CA MET A 188 -19.39 -32.64 -0.58
C MET A 188 -19.57 -34.13 -0.90
N ARG A 189 -18.82 -35.02 -0.24
CA ARG A 189 -18.92 -36.47 -0.47
C ARG A 189 -20.03 -37.12 0.34
N ALA A 190 -20.15 -36.79 1.63
CA ALA A 190 -20.98 -37.55 2.56
C ALA A 190 -21.89 -36.70 3.47
N ARG A 191 -21.79 -35.36 3.42
CA ARG A 191 -22.54 -34.44 4.30
C ARG A 191 -22.43 -34.83 5.78
N ASP A 192 -21.24 -35.25 6.20
CA ASP A 192 -20.97 -35.77 7.54
C ASP A 192 -21.21 -34.70 8.64
N PRO A 193 -22.23 -34.86 9.50
CA PRO A 193 -22.51 -33.92 10.59
C PRO A 193 -21.42 -33.86 11.65
N GLY A 194 -20.69 -34.96 11.87
CA GLY A 194 -19.58 -35.01 12.83
C GLY A 194 -18.40 -34.17 12.36
N ALA A 195 -18.05 -34.27 11.08
CA ALA A 195 -17.02 -33.43 10.46
C ALA A 195 -17.38 -31.93 10.54
N ARG A 196 -18.67 -31.60 10.38
CA ARG A 196 -19.17 -30.23 10.56
C ARG A 196 -18.99 -29.73 11.98
N ALA A 197 -19.46 -30.50 12.97
CA ALA A 197 -19.36 -30.10 14.37
C ALA A 197 -17.90 -29.91 14.80
N ALA A 198 -16.99 -30.80 14.38
CA ALA A 198 -15.56 -30.68 14.66
C ALA A 198 -14.94 -29.44 14.01
N TYR A 199 -15.35 -29.10 12.79
CA TYR A 199 -14.87 -27.91 12.08
C TYR A 199 -15.41 -26.61 12.71
N GLU A 200 -16.68 -26.57 13.08
CA GLU A 200 -17.27 -25.43 13.80
C GLU A 200 -16.55 -25.20 15.15
N ALA A 201 -16.27 -26.26 15.91
CA ALA A 201 -15.51 -26.17 17.16
C ALA A 201 -14.08 -25.63 16.95
N LEU A 202 -13.40 -26.05 15.87
CA LEU A 202 -12.09 -25.50 15.50
C LEU A 202 -12.17 -23.99 15.25
N LEU A 203 -13.21 -23.51 14.54
CA LEU A 203 -13.40 -22.08 14.29
C LEU A 203 -13.67 -21.31 15.58
N ASP A 204 -14.44 -21.89 16.50
CA ASP A 204 -14.70 -21.30 17.83
C ASP A 204 -13.41 -21.14 18.64
N ASP A 205 -12.55 -22.17 18.64
CA ASP A 205 -11.26 -22.14 19.32
C ASP A 205 -10.32 -21.12 18.69
N LEU A 206 -10.26 -21.06 17.35
CA LEU A 206 -9.44 -20.09 16.64
C LEU A 206 -9.90 -18.65 16.93
N GLU A 207 -11.20 -18.37 16.86
CA GLU A 207 -11.74 -17.04 17.18
C GLU A 207 -11.36 -16.60 18.60
N GLN A 208 -11.52 -17.48 19.60
CA GLN A 208 -11.15 -17.18 20.98
C GLN A 208 -9.64 -16.93 21.14
N ASN A 209 -8.81 -17.74 20.50
CA ASN A 209 -7.36 -17.58 20.58
C ASN A 209 -6.86 -16.30 19.91
N PHE A 210 -7.40 -15.96 18.72
CA PHE A 210 -7.04 -14.72 18.03
C PHE A 210 -7.52 -13.48 18.79
N SER A 211 -8.73 -13.51 19.34
CA SER A 211 -9.27 -12.43 20.18
C SER A 211 -8.39 -12.23 21.43
N ARG A 212 -8.09 -13.29 22.19
CA ARG A 212 -7.20 -13.22 23.35
C ARG A 212 -5.81 -12.67 23.00
N ARG A 213 -5.24 -13.12 21.87
CA ARG A 213 -3.93 -12.61 21.43
C ARG A 213 -4.00 -11.12 21.10
N THR A 214 -5.04 -10.67 20.43
CA THR A 214 -5.23 -9.24 20.08
C THR A 214 -5.32 -8.39 21.34
N THR A 215 -6.16 -8.79 22.31
CA THR A 215 -6.30 -8.08 23.59
C THR A 215 -4.98 -8.03 24.38
N ALA A 216 -4.19 -9.12 24.36
CA ALA A 216 -2.91 -9.15 25.05
C ALA A 216 -1.90 -8.15 24.45
N LEU A 217 -1.84 -8.00 23.13
CA LEU A 217 -0.95 -7.03 22.47
C LEU A 217 -1.38 -5.59 22.82
N LEU A 218 -2.68 -5.29 22.77
CA LEU A 218 -3.19 -3.96 23.13
C LEU A 218 -2.90 -3.61 24.60
N ALA A 219 -2.94 -4.59 25.50
CA ALA A 219 -2.60 -4.38 26.91
C ALA A 219 -1.11 -4.11 27.12
N ASP A 220 -0.23 -4.82 26.40
CA ASP A 220 1.21 -4.61 26.41
C ASP A 220 1.56 -3.18 25.94
N ASN A 221 0.97 -2.76 24.82
CA ASN A 221 1.15 -1.42 24.26
C ASN A 221 0.71 -0.30 25.22
N ARG A 222 -0.32 -0.54 26.02
CA ARG A 222 -0.74 0.40 27.07
C ARG A 222 0.27 0.47 28.22
N SER A 223 0.78 -0.69 28.65
CA SER A 223 1.80 -0.74 29.71
C SER A 223 3.07 -0.02 29.28
N ASP A 224 3.51 -0.18 28.03
CA ASP A 224 4.66 0.52 27.48
C ASP A 224 4.47 2.05 27.53
N LEU A 225 3.29 2.54 27.13
CA LEU A 225 2.95 3.97 27.19
C LEU A 225 2.96 4.50 28.63
N ASP A 226 2.38 3.77 29.58
CA ASP A 226 2.35 4.18 30.99
C ASP A 226 3.77 4.31 31.56
N ILE A 227 4.66 3.36 31.22
CA ILE A 227 6.08 3.41 31.58
C ILE A 227 6.78 4.62 30.94
N GLU A 228 6.56 4.89 29.65
CA GLU A 228 7.15 6.04 28.97
C GLU A 228 6.69 7.38 29.57
N ILE A 229 5.41 7.49 29.95
CA ILE A 229 4.87 8.67 30.64
C ILE A 229 5.56 8.88 31.98
N ASP A 230 5.75 7.82 32.77
CA ASP A 230 6.40 7.91 34.07
C ASP A 230 7.89 8.26 33.95
N VAL A 231 8.60 7.69 32.98
CA VAL A 231 9.99 8.06 32.66
C VAL A 231 10.08 9.54 32.26
N LEU A 232 9.15 10.02 31.43
CA LEU A 232 9.11 11.43 31.01
C LEU A 232 8.84 12.36 32.19
N ARG A 233 7.88 12.00 33.07
CA ARG A 233 7.60 12.75 34.31
C ARG A 233 8.83 12.84 35.20
N ASP A 234 9.56 11.75 35.36
CA ASP A 234 10.78 11.72 36.18
C ASP A 234 11.91 12.55 35.56
N ARG A 235 12.05 12.55 34.23
CA ARG A 235 13.00 13.45 33.54
C ARG A 235 12.61 14.91 33.72
N LEU A 236 11.33 15.26 33.53
CA LEU A 236 10.84 16.64 33.70
C LEU A 236 11.01 17.14 35.14
N LYS A 237 10.77 16.29 36.15
CA LYS A 237 11.06 16.61 37.56
C LYS A 237 12.53 16.91 37.80
N ARG A 238 13.44 16.13 37.21
CA ARG A 238 14.90 16.35 37.32
C ARG A 238 15.35 17.63 36.61
N GLU A 239 14.70 17.98 35.51
CA GLU A 239 14.98 19.19 34.73
C GLU A 239 14.26 20.45 35.27
N GLY A 240 13.46 20.32 36.34
CA GLY A 240 12.79 21.44 37.01
C GLY A 240 11.62 22.04 36.23
N VAL A 241 11.08 21.31 35.24
CA VAL A 241 9.95 21.76 34.43
C VAL A 241 8.64 21.55 35.20
N PRO A 242 7.83 22.59 35.46
CA PRO A 242 6.55 22.44 36.15
C PRO A 242 5.57 21.63 35.31
N LEU A 243 5.03 20.54 35.87
CA LEU A 243 3.89 19.82 35.28
C LEU A 243 2.59 20.49 35.75
N PRO A 244 1.62 20.78 34.85
CA PRO A 244 0.31 21.27 35.27
C PRO A 244 -0.38 20.25 36.18
N ALA A 245 -1.08 20.73 37.21
CA ALA A 245 -1.74 19.89 38.21
C ALA A 245 -2.82 18.99 37.58
N ASP A 246 -2.90 17.74 38.08
CA ASP A 246 -3.83 16.70 37.64
C ASP A 246 -5.30 17.14 37.84
N PRO A 247 -6.15 17.16 36.78
CA PRO A 247 -7.55 17.56 36.89
C PRO A 247 -8.46 16.50 37.52
N SER A 248 -7.95 15.34 37.94
CA SER A 248 -8.79 14.22 38.46
C SER A 248 -8.83 14.08 39.99
N GLY A 249 -8.39 15.08 40.73
CA GLY A 249 -8.51 15.09 42.20
C GLY A 249 -9.85 15.63 42.71
N GLU A 250 -10.95 14.88 42.56
CA GLU A 250 -12.14 14.87 43.46
C GLU A 250 -12.83 13.50 43.42
#